data_AF-W9V006-F1
#
_entry.id   AF-W9V006-F1
#
_cell.length_a   1.000
_cell.length_b   1.000
_cell.length_c   1.000
_cell.angle_alpha   90.00
_cell.angle_beta   90.00
_cell.angle_gamma   90.00
#
_symmetry.space_group_name_H-M   'P 1'
#
loop_
_entity.id
_entity.type
_entity.pdbx_description
1 polymer ?
#
loop_
_entity_poly.entity_id
_entity_poly.type
_entity_poly.pdbx_seq_one_letter_code
_entity_poly.pdbx_strand_id
1 'polypeptide(L)'
;MTHRIEKDSMGTVSVPEQALYGAQTQRAINNFAISGQPMPTAFIRALLMTKRAAAVANKRLKLLSEPIADAIVQAVDDLMDDAQLMAHFPVDIYQTGSGTSSNMNANEVLATLASRILKDDVSPNDHVNFGQSSNDCIPTAIHISAAVMVEDALLPALSHLSEAIMRKAASVDHCVKTGRTHLMDAMPIRLSQSLSAWSAQILQNIKHIQSLQVSLQHLPQGGTAVGTGVNAHPDFASEFCASLSDQTGITFLPADNVFALMSAQDTAVSLSGQLKTTAVSIMKIANDLRWMNSGLVGVGRN
;
A
#
# COMPACT_ATOMS: atom_id res chain seq x y z
N MET A 1 -27.35 -20.30 -7.34
CA MET A 1 -26.53 -19.84 -6.21
C MET A 1 -27.48 -19.35 -5.14
N THR A 2 -27.33 -19.82 -3.91
CA THR A 2 -28.12 -19.39 -2.76
C THR A 2 -27.72 -17.97 -2.34
N HIS A 3 -28.69 -17.18 -1.91
CA HIS A 3 -28.50 -15.79 -1.49
C HIS A 3 -29.20 -15.56 -0.16
N ARG A 4 -28.66 -14.65 0.65
CA ARG A 4 -29.30 -14.13 1.87
C ARG A 4 -29.77 -12.70 1.63
N ILE A 5 -30.80 -12.28 2.36
CA ILE A 5 -31.31 -10.92 2.30
C ILE A 5 -30.66 -10.10 3.41
N GLU A 6 -29.92 -9.07 3.02
CA GLU A 6 -29.36 -8.07 3.93
C GLU A 6 -30.18 -6.78 3.86
N LYS A 7 -30.11 -5.94 4.89
CA LYS A 7 -30.84 -4.67 4.97
C LYS A 7 -29.94 -3.53 5.45
N ASP A 8 -30.06 -2.39 4.79
CA ASP A 8 -29.51 -1.10 5.22
C ASP A 8 -30.60 -0.01 5.22
N SER A 9 -30.20 1.24 5.36
CA SER A 9 -31.11 2.40 5.35
C SER A 9 -31.83 2.59 4.01
N MET A 10 -31.29 2.05 2.90
CA MET A 10 -31.89 2.12 1.56
C MET A 10 -32.83 0.94 1.27
N GLY A 11 -32.99 0.00 2.21
CA GLY A 11 -33.89 -1.14 2.09
C GLY A 11 -33.14 -2.48 2.03
N THR A 12 -33.74 -3.48 1.41
CA THR A 12 -33.16 -4.83 1.30
C THR A 12 -32.32 -5.02 0.03
N VAL A 13 -31.37 -5.94 0.07
CA VAL A 13 -30.56 -6.36 -1.08
C VAL A 13 -30.19 -7.85 -0.96
N SER A 14 -30.11 -8.55 -2.10
CA SER A 14 -29.74 -9.96 -2.17
C SER A 14 -28.21 -10.11 -2.23
N VAL A 15 -27.62 -10.81 -1.26
CA VAL A 15 -26.17 -11.02 -1.11
C VAL A 15 -25.85 -12.50 -1.26
N PRO A 16 -24.79 -12.89 -2.01
CA PRO A 16 -24.38 -14.30 -2.09
C PRO A 16 -24.15 -14.91 -0.70
N GLU A 17 -24.64 -16.12 -0.47
CA GLU A 17 -24.59 -16.73 0.87
C GLU A 17 -23.15 -16.88 1.42
N GLN A 18 -22.20 -17.17 0.53
CA GLN A 18 -20.78 -17.35 0.87
C GLN A 18 -20.00 -16.03 1.02
N ALA A 19 -20.60 -14.88 0.68
CA ALA A 19 -19.93 -13.59 0.81
C ALA A 19 -19.82 -13.20 2.28
N LEU A 20 -18.65 -12.69 2.70
CA LEU A 20 -18.45 -12.15 4.04
C LEU A 20 -18.94 -10.69 4.18
N TYR A 21 -19.13 -9.99 3.07
CA TYR A 21 -19.63 -8.62 3.06
C TYR A 21 -21.17 -8.55 3.13
N GLY A 22 -21.71 -7.36 3.38
CA GLY A 22 -23.12 -7.11 3.63
C GLY A 22 -23.81 -6.23 2.58
N ALA A 23 -24.84 -5.50 3.02
CA ALA A 23 -25.73 -4.74 2.15
C ALA A 23 -25.00 -3.61 1.40
N GLN A 24 -24.15 -2.83 2.08
CA GLN A 24 -23.54 -1.65 1.46
C GLN A 24 -22.54 -2.05 0.39
N THR A 25 -21.75 -3.11 0.66
CA THR A 25 -20.84 -3.66 -0.34
C THR A 25 -21.59 -4.19 -1.55
N GLN A 26 -22.68 -4.95 -1.34
CA GLN A 26 -23.46 -5.47 -2.47
C GLN A 26 -24.09 -4.36 -3.31
N ARG A 27 -24.56 -3.28 -2.69
CA ARG A 27 -25.02 -2.09 -3.42
C ARG A 27 -23.90 -1.43 -4.20
N ALA A 28 -22.71 -1.31 -3.62
CA ALA A 28 -21.55 -0.78 -4.31
C ALA A 28 -21.18 -1.62 -5.53
N ILE A 29 -21.17 -2.95 -5.42
CA ILE A 29 -20.95 -3.86 -6.57
C ILE A 29 -21.98 -3.58 -7.68
N ASN A 30 -23.25 -3.44 -7.31
CA ASN A 30 -24.32 -3.20 -8.29
C ASN A 30 -24.22 -1.81 -8.94
N ASN A 31 -23.79 -0.80 -8.19
CA ASN A 31 -23.73 0.59 -8.65
C ASN A 31 -22.46 0.93 -9.43
N PHE A 32 -21.35 0.23 -9.15
CA PHE A 32 -20.01 0.54 -9.68
C PHE A 32 -19.44 -0.60 -10.54
N ALA A 33 -20.26 -1.22 -11.38
CA ALA A 33 -19.81 -2.24 -12.34
C ALA A 33 -19.14 -1.61 -13.57
N ILE A 34 -17.97 -0.97 -13.39
CA ILE A 34 -17.33 -0.14 -14.42
C ILE A 34 -16.20 -0.88 -15.14
N SER A 35 -15.22 -1.41 -14.40
CA SER A 35 -14.03 -2.03 -14.96
C SER A 35 -13.92 -3.53 -14.68
N GLY A 36 -14.59 -4.00 -13.63
CA GLY A 36 -14.42 -5.34 -13.09
C GLY A 36 -13.09 -5.52 -12.34
N GLN A 37 -12.32 -4.45 -12.12
CA GLN A 37 -11.06 -4.49 -11.38
C GLN A 37 -11.29 -4.05 -9.93
N PRO A 38 -11.01 -4.92 -8.94
CA PRO A 38 -11.09 -4.52 -7.55
C PRO A 38 -9.91 -3.62 -7.16
N MET A 39 -9.94 -3.11 -5.94
CA MET A 39 -8.76 -2.44 -5.35
C MET A 39 -7.54 -3.36 -5.34
N PRO A 40 -6.30 -2.83 -5.47
CA PRO A 40 -5.08 -3.64 -5.40
C PRO A 40 -4.96 -4.39 -4.08
N THR A 41 -4.43 -5.61 -4.11
CA THR A 41 -4.26 -6.44 -2.90
C THR A 41 -3.44 -5.77 -1.81
N ALA A 42 -2.38 -5.03 -2.17
CA ALA A 42 -1.58 -4.26 -1.21
C ALA A 42 -2.41 -3.19 -0.49
N PHE A 43 -3.36 -2.55 -1.20
CA PHE A 43 -4.27 -1.58 -0.61
C PHE A 43 -5.27 -2.24 0.35
N ILE A 44 -5.86 -3.38 -0.04
CA ILE A 44 -6.79 -4.13 0.84
C ILE A 44 -6.07 -4.60 2.11
N ARG A 45 -4.85 -5.14 1.99
CA ARG A 45 -4.03 -5.50 3.16
C ARG A 45 -3.77 -4.29 4.04
N ALA A 46 -3.36 -3.15 3.48
CA ALA A 46 -3.17 -1.92 4.25
C ALA A 46 -4.46 -1.45 4.96
N LEU A 47 -5.62 -1.53 4.30
CA LEU A 47 -6.91 -1.19 4.91
C LEU A 47 -7.24 -2.12 6.08
N LEU A 48 -6.95 -3.42 5.97
CA LEU A 48 -7.10 -4.38 7.07
C LEU A 48 -6.14 -4.08 8.24
N MET A 49 -4.88 -3.71 7.95
CA MET A 49 -3.93 -3.24 8.97
C MET A 49 -4.48 -2.01 9.71
N THR A 50 -5.07 -1.06 8.98
CA THR A 50 -5.76 0.10 9.58
C THR A 50 -6.87 -0.35 10.54
N LYS A 51 -7.73 -1.30 10.14
CA LYS A 51 -8.81 -1.77 11.02
C LYS A 51 -8.29 -2.49 12.27
N ARG A 52 -7.23 -3.29 12.14
CA ARG A 52 -6.58 -3.95 13.26
C ARG A 52 -5.98 -2.95 14.25
N ALA A 53 -5.19 -1.99 13.75
CA ALA A 53 -4.57 -0.96 14.59
C ALA A 53 -5.61 -0.09 15.30
N ALA A 54 -6.73 0.24 14.63
CA ALA A 54 -7.83 0.97 15.24
C ALA A 54 -8.53 0.19 16.36
N ALA A 55 -8.76 -1.13 16.18
CA ALA A 55 -9.33 -1.98 17.21
C ALA A 55 -8.42 -2.07 18.45
N VAL A 56 -7.11 -2.23 18.26
CA VAL A 56 -6.12 -2.24 19.34
C VAL A 56 -6.07 -0.90 20.07
N ALA A 57 -6.03 0.22 19.34
CA ALA A 57 -6.03 1.55 19.93
C ALA A 57 -7.29 1.80 20.77
N ASN A 58 -8.47 1.47 20.23
CA ASN A 58 -9.73 1.62 20.95
C ASN A 58 -9.84 0.70 22.17
N LYS A 59 -9.25 -0.51 22.14
CA LYS A 59 -9.12 -1.38 23.31
C LYS A 59 -8.26 -0.75 24.40
N ARG A 60 -7.07 -0.24 24.05
CA ARG A 60 -6.15 0.43 25.00
C ARG A 60 -6.79 1.65 25.64
N LEU A 61 -7.57 2.40 24.87
CA LEU A 61 -8.32 3.57 25.32
C LEU A 61 -9.65 3.23 26.01
N LYS A 62 -9.99 1.94 26.15
CA LYS A 62 -11.23 1.45 26.78
C LYS A 62 -12.52 1.96 26.13
N LEU A 63 -12.47 2.22 24.82
CA LEU A 63 -13.60 2.67 24.00
C LEU A 63 -14.33 1.49 23.35
N LEU A 64 -13.62 0.39 23.11
CA LEU A 64 -14.20 -0.90 22.75
C LEU A 64 -13.96 -1.90 23.88
N SER A 65 -14.92 -2.81 24.08
CA SER A 65 -14.74 -3.92 25.01
C SER A 65 -13.63 -4.84 24.50
N GLU A 66 -12.86 -5.42 25.43
CA GLU A 66 -11.76 -6.32 25.06
C GLU A 66 -12.21 -7.49 24.17
N PRO A 67 -13.33 -8.20 24.45
CA PRO A 67 -13.78 -9.31 23.61
C PRO A 67 -14.09 -8.90 22.16
N ILE A 68 -14.70 -7.73 21.95
CA ILE A 68 -15.01 -7.23 20.60
C ILE A 68 -13.71 -6.86 19.87
N ALA A 69 -12.82 -6.11 20.52
CA ALA A 69 -11.57 -5.71 19.91
C ALA A 69 -10.69 -6.91 19.56
N ASP A 70 -10.59 -7.91 20.44
CA ASP A 70 -9.83 -9.12 20.21
C ASP A 70 -10.42 -9.97 19.07
N ALA A 71 -11.75 -10.05 18.96
CA ALA A 71 -12.40 -10.72 17.84
C ALA A 71 -12.14 -10.03 16.50
N ILE A 72 -12.10 -8.69 16.46
CA ILE A 72 -11.74 -7.92 15.25
C ILE A 72 -10.27 -8.14 14.87
N VAL A 73 -9.37 -8.12 15.86
CA VAL A 73 -7.94 -8.37 15.62
C VAL A 73 -7.73 -9.77 15.06
N GLN A 74 -8.35 -10.79 15.67
CA GLN A 74 -8.26 -12.16 15.17
C GLN A 74 -8.86 -12.30 13.76
N ALA A 75 -9.99 -11.64 13.47
CA ALA A 75 -10.58 -11.65 12.13
C ALA A 75 -9.65 -11.05 11.06
N VAL A 76 -8.90 -10.00 11.40
CA VAL A 76 -7.88 -9.45 10.49
C VAL A 76 -6.73 -10.43 10.30
N ASP A 77 -6.22 -11.01 11.39
CA ASP A 77 -5.10 -11.94 11.33
C ASP A 77 -5.46 -13.18 10.50
N ASP A 78 -6.66 -13.75 10.68
CA ASP A 78 -7.18 -14.87 9.88
C ASP A 78 -7.29 -14.52 8.38
N LEU A 79 -7.77 -13.31 8.05
CA LEU A 79 -7.87 -12.85 6.65
C LEU A 79 -6.51 -12.59 6.00
N MET A 80 -5.53 -12.12 6.77
CA MET A 80 -4.19 -11.87 6.25
C MET A 80 -3.50 -13.14 5.77
N ASP A 81 -3.85 -14.27 6.37
CA ASP A 81 -3.38 -15.62 6.02
C ASP A 81 -4.24 -16.32 4.96
N ASP A 82 -5.39 -15.74 4.57
CA ASP A 82 -6.28 -16.32 3.56
C ASP A 82 -5.74 -16.11 2.14
N ALA A 83 -5.44 -17.22 1.46
CA ALA A 83 -5.03 -17.22 0.05
C ALA A 83 -6.13 -16.72 -0.91
N GLN A 84 -7.40 -16.75 -0.49
CA GLN A 84 -8.56 -16.26 -1.24
C GLN A 84 -9.05 -14.91 -0.75
N LEU A 85 -8.27 -14.18 0.06
CA LEU A 85 -8.59 -12.85 0.61
C LEU A 85 -9.38 -11.96 -0.37
N MET A 86 -8.88 -11.80 -1.60
CA MET A 86 -9.45 -10.88 -2.59
C MET A 86 -10.87 -11.26 -3.05
N ALA A 87 -11.31 -12.50 -2.88
CA ALA A 87 -12.68 -12.91 -3.18
C ALA A 87 -13.72 -12.19 -2.29
N HIS A 88 -13.29 -11.67 -1.13
CA HIS A 88 -14.14 -10.93 -0.20
C HIS A 88 -14.16 -9.42 -0.43
N PHE A 89 -13.35 -8.92 -1.37
CA PHE A 89 -13.22 -7.48 -1.67
C PHE A 89 -13.48 -7.17 -3.15
N PRO A 90 -14.70 -7.44 -3.65
CA PRO A 90 -15.01 -7.33 -5.08
C PRO A 90 -15.33 -5.89 -5.55
N VAL A 91 -15.32 -4.89 -4.66
CA VAL A 91 -15.68 -3.51 -5.02
C VAL A 91 -14.70 -2.96 -6.05
N ASP A 92 -15.25 -2.44 -7.14
CA ASP A 92 -14.49 -1.87 -8.25
C ASP A 92 -13.66 -0.66 -7.79
N ILE A 93 -12.47 -0.51 -8.36
CA ILE A 93 -11.61 0.64 -8.12
C ILE A 93 -12.30 1.97 -8.47
N TYR A 94 -13.18 1.97 -9.48
CA TYR A 94 -13.98 3.13 -9.87
C TYR A 94 -15.27 3.22 -9.03
N GLN A 95 -15.11 3.61 -7.77
CA GLN A 95 -16.17 3.79 -6.79
C GLN A 95 -16.29 5.27 -6.35
N THR A 96 -16.86 5.53 -5.18
CA THR A 96 -16.84 6.89 -4.60
C THR A 96 -15.40 7.39 -4.46
N GLY A 97 -15.14 8.67 -4.74
CA GLY A 97 -13.78 9.24 -4.69
C GLY A 97 -13.14 9.21 -3.30
N SER A 98 -13.96 9.13 -2.24
CA SER A 98 -13.54 8.96 -0.86
C SER A 98 -13.19 7.51 -0.47
N GLY A 99 -13.41 6.54 -1.36
CA GLY A 99 -13.22 5.11 -1.08
C GLY A 99 -14.18 4.53 -0.04
N THR A 100 -15.32 5.18 0.21
CA THR A 100 -16.27 4.79 1.26
C THR A 100 -16.78 3.36 1.07
N SER A 101 -17.03 2.93 -0.17
CA SER A 101 -17.49 1.56 -0.43
C SER A 101 -16.46 0.51 -0.04
N SER A 102 -15.17 0.74 -0.30
CA SER A 102 -14.09 -0.17 0.14
C SER A 102 -13.88 -0.14 1.65
N ASN A 103 -13.99 1.03 2.30
CA ASN A 103 -13.98 1.12 3.77
C ASN A 103 -15.10 0.28 4.37
N MET A 104 -16.33 0.43 3.86
CA MET A 104 -17.48 -0.34 4.33
C MET A 104 -17.38 -1.82 3.99
N ASN A 105 -16.77 -2.19 2.85
CA ASN A 105 -16.48 -3.58 2.52
C ASN A 105 -15.57 -4.22 3.58
N ALA A 106 -14.49 -3.54 3.99
CA ALA A 106 -13.65 -4.04 5.06
C ALA A 106 -14.42 -4.14 6.39
N ASN A 107 -15.23 -3.12 6.71
CA ASN A 107 -16.03 -3.12 7.94
C ASN A 107 -17.02 -4.31 7.99
N GLU A 108 -17.77 -4.56 6.91
CA GLU A 108 -18.77 -5.63 6.85
C GLU A 108 -18.13 -7.03 6.86
N VAL A 109 -17.03 -7.21 6.13
CA VAL A 109 -16.29 -8.49 6.13
C VAL A 109 -15.76 -8.81 7.53
N LEU A 110 -15.10 -7.84 8.17
CA LEU A 110 -14.53 -8.02 9.50
C LEU A 110 -15.61 -8.19 10.57
N ALA A 111 -16.71 -7.45 10.49
CA ALA A 111 -17.86 -7.64 11.36
C ALA A 111 -18.38 -9.07 11.29
N THR A 112 -18.60 -9.60 10.08
CA THR A 112 -19.09 -10.98 9.88
C THR A 112 -18.16 -12.01 10.51
N LEU A 113 -16.84 -11.86 10.33
CA LEU A 113 -15.86 -12.79 10.91
C LEU A 113 -15.75 -12.64 12.43
N ALA A 114 -15.65 -11.40 12.93
CA ALA A 114 -15.57 -11.12 14.35
C ALA A 114 -16.82 -11.61 15.09
N SER A 115 -18.02 -11.46 14.52
CA SER A 115 -19.25 -12.00 15.11
C SER A 115 -19.23 -13.52 15.21
N ARG A 116 -18.65 -14.22 14.23
CA ARG A 116 -18.50 -15.68 14.26
C ARG A 116 -17.52 -16.12 15.34
N ILE A 117 -16.41 -15.40 15.51
CA ILE A 117 -15.38 -15.66 16.52
C ILE A 117 -15.95 -15.42 17.93
N LEU A 118 -16.59 -14.26 18.12
CA LEU A 118 -17.15 -13.84 19.41
C LEU A 118 -18.42 -14.61 19.79
N LYS A 119 -19.16 -15.12 18.80
CA LYS A 119 -20.52 -15.68 18.94
C LYS A 119 -21.52 -14.65 19.48
N ASP A 120 -21.29 -13.39 19.15
CA ASP A 120 -22.15 -12.24 19.48
C ASP A 120 -22.07 -11.21 18.33
N ASP A 121 -22.96 -10.22 18.33
CA ASP A 121 -23.05 -9.27 17.21
C ASP A 121 -21.95 -8.20 17.26
N VAL A 122 -21.22 -8.06 16.16
CA VAL A 122 -20.23 -7.01 15.93
C VAL A 122 -20.72 -6.07 14.84
N SER A 123 -21.10 -4.84 15.20
CA SER A 123 -21.53 -3.81 14.25
C SER A 123 -20.36 -3.36 13.34
N PRO A 124 -20.55 -3.37 12.00
CA PRO A 124 -19.56 -2.82 11.06
C PRO A 124 -19.23 -1.35 11.35
N ASN A 125 -20.21 -0.56 11.76
CA ASN A 125 -20.01 0.87 11.98
C ASN A 125 -19.61 1.17 13.43
N ASP A 126 -20.32 0.60 14.39
CA ASP A 126 -20.21 1.00 15.79
C ASP A 126 -19.06 0.27 16.50
N HIS A 127 -18.52 -0.80 15.92
CA HIS A 127 -17.36 -1.51 16.46
C HIS A 127 -16.16 -1.44 15.50
N VAL A 128 -16.28 -1.96 14.27
CA VAL A 128 -15.14 -2.04 13.34
C VAL A 128 -14.69 -0.66 12.86
N ASN A 129 -15.63 0.25 12.63
CA ASN A 129 -15.38 1.63 12.20
C ASN A 129 -15.42 2.65 13.35
N PHE A 130 -15.38 2.21 14.61
CA PHE A 130 -15.50 3.11 15.76
C PHE A 130 -14.41 4.19 15.74
N GLY A 131 -14.82 5.46 15.85
CA GLY A 131 -13.93 6.62 15.86
C GLY A 131 -13.24 6.93 14.52
N GLN A 132 -13.64 6.30 13.43
CA GLN A 132 -13.02 6.44 12.10
C GLN A 132 -13.99 7.06 11.08
N SER A 133 -13.43 7.63 10.01
CA SER A 133 -14.16 8.00 8.80
C SER A 133 -13.53 7.32 7.59
N SER A 134 -14.25 7.14 6.48
CA SER A 134 -13.56 6.81 5.23
C SER A 134 -12.55 7.89 4.83
N ASN A 135 -12.79 9.14 5.23
CA ASN A 135 -12.01 10.30 4.81
C ASN A 135 -10.63 10.37 5.46
N ASP A 136 -10.42 9.75 6.62
CA ASP A 136 -9.10 9.59 7.22
C ASP A 136 -8.55 8.16 7.04
N CYS A 137 -9.41 7.15 6.99
CA CYS A 137 -9.03 5.75 6.80
C CYS A 137 -8.45 5.44 5.41
N ILE A 138 -9.03 5.98 4.34
CA ILE A 138 -8.60 5.68 2.98
C ILE A 138 -7.24 6.34 2.65
N PRO A 139 -7.00 7.63 2.93
CA PRO A 139 -5.66 8.22 2.79
C PRO A 139 -4.61 7.51 3.66
N THR A 140 -4.99 7.09 4.87
CA THR A 140 -4.13 6.26 5.73
C THR A 140 -3.76 4.94 5.05
N ALA A 141 -4.72 4.21 4.49
CA ALA A 141 -4.45 2.97 3.77
C ALA A 141 -3.58 3.18 2.52
N ILE A 142 -3.72 4.30 1.80
CA ILE A 142 -2.83 4.68 0.68
C ILE A 142 -1.39 4.78 1.19
N HIS A 143 -1.17 5.57 2.25
CA HIS A 143 0.16 5.78 2.83
C HIS A 143 0.79 4.49 3.35
N ILE A 144 0.04 3.68 4.10
CA ILE A 144 0.50 2.38 4.62
C ILE A 144 0.87 1.46 3.46
N SER A 145 0.01 1.32 2.45
CA SER A 145 0.26 0.44 1.31
C SER A 145 1.53 0.83 0.56
N ALA A 146 1.77 2.12 0.37
CA ALA A 146 2.96 2.64 -0.29
C ALA A 146 4.21 2.42 0.58
N ALA A 147 4.16 2.75 1.87
CA ALA A 147 5.29 2.58 2.78
C ALA A 147 5.74 1.12 2.88
N VAL A 148 4.79 0.18 3.05
CA VAL A 148 5.07 -1.26 3.10
C VAL A 148 5.66 -1.75 1.77
N MET A 149 5.07 -1.38 0.62
CA MET A 149 5.60 -1.79 -0.69
C MET A 149 7.00 -1.21 -0.99
N VAL A 150 7.28 0.00 -0.50
CA VAL A 150 8.60 0.61 -0.63
C VAL A 150 9.63 -0.17 0.20
N GLU A 151 9.32 -0.43 1.47
CA GLU A 151 10.20 -1.11 2.43
C GLU A 151 10.47 -2.57 2.03
N ASP A 152 9.40 -3.33 1.76
CA ASP A 152 9.49 -4.79 1.67
C ASP A 152 9.80 -5.30 0.26
N ALA A 153 9.49 -4.51 -0.77
CA ALA A 153 9.63 -4.94 -2.16
C ALA A 153 10.59 -4.06 -2.98
N LEU A 154 10.34 -2.75 -3.02
CA LEU A 154 11.05 -1.88 -3.96
C LEU A 154 12.50 -1.64 -3.56
N LEU A 155 12.76 -1.20 -2.31
CA LEU A 155 14.11 -0.91 -1.85
C LEU A 155 15.01 -2.16 -1.86
N PRO A 156 14.55 -3.36 -1.44
CA PRO A 156 15.32 -4.60 -1.58
C PRO A 156 15.61 -4.95 -3.03
N ALA A 157 14.65 -4.81 -3.94
CA ALA A 157 14.86 -5.10 -5.36
C ALA A 157 15.88 -4.17 -6.02
N LEU A 158 15.82 -2.87 -5.72
CA LEU A 158 16.80 -1.89 -6.21
C LEU A 158 18.19 -2.15 -5.61
N SER A 159 18.27 -2.51 -4.33
CA SER A 159 19.54 -2.86 -3.66
C SER A 159 20.15 -4.10 -4.31
N HIS A 160 19.35 -5.15 -4.52
CA HIS A 160 19.77 -6.34 -5.23
C HIS A 160 20.31 -6.04 -6.64
N LEU A 161 19.61 -5.19 -7.40
CA LEU A 161 20.06 -4.76 -8.73
C LEU A 161 21.41 -4.04 -8.67
N SER A 162 21.57 -3.09 -7.74
CA SER A 162 22.82 -2.36 -7.54
C SER A 162 23.98 -3.30 -7.20
N GLU A 163 23.77 -4.23 -6.27
CA GLU A 163 24.79 -5.21 -5.89
C GLU A 163 25.14 -6.16 -7.05
N ALA A 164 24.16 -6.64 -7.81
CA ALA A 164 24.38 -7.49 -8.97
C ALA A 164 25.24 -6.79 -10.02
N ILE A 165 24.96 -5.51 -10.29
CA ILE A 165 25.77 -4.67 -11.17
C ILE A 165 27.19 -4.54 -10.64
N MET A 166 27.38 -4.32 -9.33
CA MET A 166 28.71 -4.19 -8.72
C MET A 166 29.51 -5.48 -8.72
N ARG A 167 28.88 -6.63 -8.43
CA ARG A 167 29.51 -7.96 -8.58
C ARG A 167 29.97 -8.17 -10.02
N LYS A 168 29.12 -7.82 -11.00
CA LYS A 168 29.51 -7.91 -12.41
C LYS A 168 30.65 -6.96 -12.73
N ALA A 169 30.62 -5.72 -12.25
CA ALA A 169 31.67 -4.73 -12.43
C ALA A 169 33.04 -5.24 -11.94
N ALA A 170 33.09 -5.84 -10.75
CA ALA A 170 34.32 -6.44 -10.22
C ALA A 170 34.86 -7.56 -11.12
N SER A 171 33.99 -8.44 -11.63
CA SER A 171 34.40 -9.54 -12.51
C SER A 171 35.01 -9.10 -13.85
N VAL A 172 34.75 -7.86 -14.28
CA VAL A 172 35.18 -7.32 -15.58
C VAL A 172 36.07 -6.09 -15.44
N ASP A 173 36.69 -5.85 -14.27
CA ASP A 173 37.53 -4.66 -14.08
C ASP A 173 38.75 -4.64 -15.00
N HIS A 174 39.29 -5.80 -15.36
CA HIS A 174 40.38 -5.91 -16.31
C HIS A 174 39.96 -5.62 -17.77
N CYS A 175 38.66 -5.57 -18.07
CA CYS A 175 38.16 -5.38 -19.43
C CYS A 175 38.10 -3.88 -19.80
N VAL A 176 38.96 -3.47 -20.74
CA VAL A 176 38.92 -2.14 -21.35
C VAL A 176 38.10 -2.20 -22.64
N LYS A 177 37.19 -1.24 -22.83
CA LYS A 177 36.39 -1.08 -24.05
C LYS A 177 36.54 0.34 -24.60
N THR A 178 36.20 0.52 -25.88
CA THR A 178 36.04 1.85 -26.47
C THR A 178 34.83 2.56 -25.85
N GLY A 179 35.04 3.75 -25.30
CA GLY A 179 33.95 4.63 -24.89
C GLY A 179 33.19 5.15 -26.09
N ARG A 180 31.92 5.57 -25.91
CA ARG A 180 31.14 6.19 -26.99
C ARG A 180 30.39 7.41 -26.51
N THR A 181 30.52 8.51 -27.24
CA THR A 181 29.73 9.74 -27.09
C THR A 181 29.08 10.05 -28.42
N HIS A 182 27.82 10.48 -28.42
CA HIS A 182 27.02 10.62 -29.66
C HIS A 182 27.00 9.35 -30.53
N LEU A 183 27.11 8.16 -29.91
CA LEU A 183 27.26 6.85 -30.56
C LEU A 183 28.54 6.66 -31.40
N MET A 184 29.47 7.62 -31.38
CA MET A 184 30.76 7.55 -32.05
C MET A 184 31.85 7.06 -31.11
N ASP A 185 32.91 6.48 -31.64
CA ASP A 185 34.05 6.02 -30.87
C ASP A 185 34.77 7.18 -30.15
N ALA A 186 35.17 6.93 -28.91
CA ALA A 186 35.82 7.89 -28.03
C ALA A 186 36.99 7.24 -27.27
N MET A 187 37.49 7.90 -26.23
CA MET A 187 38.60 7.40 -25.42
C MET A 187 38.25 6.08 -24.70
N PRO A 188 39.24 5.23 -24.39
CA PRO A 188 39.03 3.98 -23.67
C PRO A 188 38.42 4.18 -22.28
N ILE A 189 37.58 3.23 -21.87
CA ILE A 189 36.97 3.15 -20.53
C ILE A 189 36.92 1.69 -20.08
N ARG A 190 37.08 1.42 -18.77
CA ARG A 190 36.85 0.07 -18.26
C ARG A 190 35.36 -0.25 -18.24
N LEU A 191 34.99 -1.49 -18.56
CA LEU A 191 33.59 -1.91 -18.47
C LEU A 191 33.07 -1.75 -17.03
N SER A 192 33.92 -2.03 -16.03
CA SER A 192 33.61 -1.82 -14.62
C SER A 192 33.22 -0.37 -14.29
N GLN A 193 33.88 0.63 -14.88
CA GLN A 193 33.55 2.05 -14.68
C GLN A 193 32.18 2.42 -15.25
N SER A 194 31.78 1.80 -16.37
CA SER A 194 30.43 2.00 -16.93
C SER A 194 29.37 1.38 -16.02
N LEU A 195 29.62 0.16 -15.54
CA LEU A 195 28.70 -0.55 -14.63
C LEU A 195 28.61 0.15 -13.26
N SER A 196 29.72 0.64 -12.71
CA SER A 196 29.69 1.38 -11.44
C SER A 196 28.85 2.65 -11.53
N ALA A 197 28.85 3.33 -12.68
CA ALA A 197 27.98 4.48 -12.93
C ALA A 197 26.49 4.08 -12.94
N TRP A 198 26.14 2.91 -13.50
CA TRP A 198 24.76 2.39 -13.43
C TRP A 198 24.33 2.11 -12.00
N SER A 199 25.18 1.43 -11.22
CA SER A 199 24.92 1.17 -9.80
C SER A 199 24.74 2.47 -9.01
N ALA A 200 25.59 3.47 -9.27
CA ALA A 200 25.48 4.79 -8.64
C ALA A 200 24.14 5.49 -8.92
N GLN A 201 23.58 5.37 -10.13
CA GLN A 201 22.24 5.89 -10.44
C GLN A 201 21.16 5.19 -9.62
N ILE A 202 21.25 3.87 -9.43
CA ILE A 202 20.30 3.12 -8.61
C ILE A 202 20.40 3.54 -7.13
N LEU A 203 21.62 3.65 -6.59
CA LEU A 203 21.85 4.07 -5.20
C LEU A 203 21.34 5.50 -4.92
N GLN A 204 21.47 6.42 -5.88
CA GLN A 204 20.89 7.77 -5.78
C GLN A 204 19.36 7.72 -5.71
N ASN A 205 18.73 6.90 -6.55
CA ASN A 205 17.27 6.73 -6.51
C ASN A 205 16.79 6.09 -5.20
N ILE A 206 17.51 5.09 -4.67
CA ILE A 206 17.25 4.50 -3.35
C ILE A 206 17.22 5.59 -2.27
N LYS A 207 18.25 6.45 -2.22
CA LYS A 207 18.34 7.54 -1.23
C LYS A 207 17.14 8.50 -1.31
N HIS A 208 16.70 8.85 -2.52
CA HIS A 208 15.55 9.74 -2.69
C HIS A 208 14.23 9.08 -2.29
N ILE A 209 14.04 7.80 -2.64
CA ILE A 209 12.85 7.04 -2.20
C ILE A 209 12.82 6.94 -0.67
N GLN A 210 13.94 6.61 -0.03
CA GLN A 210 14.04 6.58 1.44
C GLN A 210 13.72 7.92 2.09
N SER A 211 14.09 9.04 1.47
CA SER A 211 13.73 10.37 2.00
C SER A 211 12.22 10.64 1.96
N LEU A 212 11.51 10.10 0.96
CA LEU A 212 10.05 10.22 0.84
C LEU A 212 9.30 9.25 1.75
N GLN A 213 9.93 8.14 2.15
CA GLN A 213 9.37 7.16 3.08
C GLN A 213 8.92 7.84 4.39
N VAL A 214 9.71 8.78 4.90
CA VAL A 214 9.39 9.55 6.12
C VAL A 214 8.05 10.29 5.98
N SER A 215 7.75 10.86 4.81
CA SER A 215 6.47 11.55 4.58
C SER A 215 5.29 10.57 4.44
N LEU A 216 5.51 9.35 3.94
CA LEU A 216 4.48 8.31 3.92
C LEU A 216 4.14 7.80 5.32
N GLN A 217 5.12 7.82 6.23
CA GLN A 217 4.98 7.36 7.61
C GLN A 217 4.13 8.27 8.49
N HIS A 218 3.76 9.47 8.01
CA HIS A 218 2.84 10.37 8.70
C HIS A 218 1.41 10.13 8.23
N LEU A 219 0.50 9.84 9.16
CA LEU A 219 -0.84 9.34 8.84
C LEU A 219 -1.95 10.31 9.31
N PRO A 220 -3.00 10.54 8.49
CA PRO A 220 -4.12 11.40 8.87
C PRO A 220 -5.14 10.73 9.80
N GLN A 221 -4.95 9.45 10.16
CA GLN A 221 -5.88 8.71 11.00
C GLN A 221 -6.14 9.43 12.33
N GLY A 222 -7.42 9.60 12.67
CA GLY A 222 -7.85 10.41 13.81
C GLY A 222 -8.30 11.82 13.41
N GLY A 223 -8.12 12.23 12.15
CA GLY A 223 -8.74 13.44 11.59
C GLY A 223 -10.24 13.32 11.33
N THR A 224 -10.78 12.10 11.32
CA THR A 224 -12.19 11.76 11.11
C THR A 224 -12.78 12.36 9.82
N ALA A 225 -13.93 13.03 9.87
CA ALA A 225 -14.67 13.39 8.66
C ALA A 225 -14.02 14.54 7.87
N VAL A 226 -13.45 15.53 8.56
CA VAL A 226 -12.99 16.80 7.97
C VAL A 226 -11.66 17.30 8.55
N GLY A 227 -10.97 16.50 9.36
CA GLY A 227 -9.67 16.83 9.97
C GLY A 227 -9.75 17.37 11.41
N THR A 228 -10.94 17.60 11.96
CA THR A 228 -11.09 18.15 13.31
C THR A 228 -10.91 17.12 14.43
N GLY A 229 -10.96 15.82 14.09
CA GLY A 229 -10.92 14.73 15.07
C GLY A 229 -12.21 14.56 15.90
N VAL A 230 -13.30 15.22 15.51
CA VAL A 230 -14.61 15.01 16.17
C VAL A 230 -14.98 13.53 16.08
N ASN A 231 -15.42 12.97 17.21
CA ASN A 231 -15.73 11.55 17.44
C ASN A 231 -14.53 10.60 17.56
N ALA A 232 -13.29 11.10 17.52
CA ALA A 232 -12.11 10.34 17.92
C ALA A 232 -11.63 10.78 19.31
N HIS A 233 -11.07 9.85 20.07
CA HIS A 233 -10.42 10.18 21.33
C HIS A 233 -9.13 10.96 21.08
N PRO A 234 -8.74 11.93 21.92
CA PRO A 234 -7.53 12.75 21.71
C PRO A 234 -6.25 11.92 21.50
N ASP A 235 -6.10 10.82 22.23
CA ASP A 235 -4.94 9.93 22.13
C ASP A 235 -5.05 8.85 21.04
N PHE A 236 -6.17 8.79 20.30
CA PHE A 236 -6.43 7.73 19.31
C PHE A 236 -5.36 7.68 18.22
N ALA A 237 -4.97 8.82 17.65
CA ALA A 237 -3.99 8.86 16.57
C ALA A 237 -2.62 8.31 17.02
N SER A 238 -2.20 8.63 18.25
CA SER A 238 -0.94 8.16 18.84
C SER A 238 -0.97 6.64 19.06
N GLU A 239 -2.02 6.14 19.71
CA GLU A 239 -2.17 4.70 19.98
C GLU A 239 -2.33 3.87 18.69
N PHE A 240 -3.03 4.41 17.70
CA PHE A 240 -3.15 3.82 16.37
C PHE A 240 -1.78 3.66 15.71
N CYS A 241 -0.99 4.74 15.66
CA CYS A 241 0.32 4.73 15.01
C CYS A 241 1.31 3.82 15.75
N ALA A 242 1.26 3.78 17.09
CA ALA A 242 2.05 2.86 17.89
C ALA A 242 1.69 1.39 17.56
N SER A 243 0.40 1.04 17.58
CA SER A 243 -0.04 -0.32 17.25
C SER A 243 0.31 -0.74 15.83
N LEU A 244 0.21 0.18 14.86
CA LEU A 244 0.55 -0.09 13.47
C LEU A 244 2.06 -0.27 13.29
N SER A 245 2.86 0.51 14.02
CA SER A 245 4.32 0.40 14.01
C SER A 245 4.77 -0.94 14.57
N ASP A 246 4.20 -1.35 15.70
CA ASP A 246 4.46 -2.66 16.32
C ASP A 246 4.12 -3.81 15.35
N GLN A 247 3.02 -3.68 14.61
CA GLN A 247 2.56 -4.71 13.68
C GLN A 247 3.46 -4.84 12.44
N THR A 248 3.94 -3.72 11.90
CA THR A 248 4.62 -3.70 10.59
C THR A 248 6.14 -3.67 10.72
N GLY A 249 6.69 -3.30 11.87
CA GLY A 249 8.12 -3.00 12.03
C GLY A 249 8.55 -1.67 11.38
N ILE A 250 7.62 -0.93 10.78
CA ILE A 250 7.84 0.38 10.17
C ILE A 250 7.34 1.45 11.13
N THR A 251 8.15 2.47 11.43
CA THR A 251 7.70 3.57 12.30
C THR A 251 6.66 4.43 11.59
N PHE A 252 5.46 4.53 12.17
CA PHE A 252 4.41 5.44 11.76
C PHE A 252 4.11 6.47 12.86
N LEU A 253 3.74 7.68 12.47
CA LEU A 253 3.46 8.80 13.36
C LEU A 253 2.17 9.52 12.94
N PRO A 254 1.46 10.17 13.89
CA PRO A 254 0.38 11.07 13.54
C PRO A 254 0.88 12.21 12.64
N ALA A 255 0.05 12.64 11.70
CA ALA A 255 0.40 13.77 10.84
C ALA A 255 0.45 15.10 11.62
N ASP A 256 1.46 15.92 11.34
CA ASP A 256 1.55 17.29 11.86
C ASP A 256 0.34 18.14 11.49
N ASN A 257 -0.20 17.91 10.28
CA ASN A 257 -1.41 18.55 9.79
C ASN A 257 -2.29 17.55 9.04
N VAL A 258 -3.31 17.02 9.72
CA VAL A 258 -4.27 16.07 9.15
C VAL A 258 -5.08 16.66 7.99
N PHE A 259 -5.36 17.98 8.01
CA PHE A 259 -6.14 18.63 6.94
C PHE A 259 -5.39 18.57 5.61
N ALA A 260 -4.08 18.79 5.61
CA ALA A 260 -3.26 18.69 4.40
C ALA A 260 -3.31 17.29 3.78
N LEU A 261 -3.11 16.25 4.59
CA LEU A 261 -3.10 14.86 4.12
C LEU A 261 -4.49 14.32 3.74
N MET A 262 -5.57 14.88 4.28
CA MET A 262 -6.94 14.52 3.91
C MET A 262 -7.43 15.27 2.66
N SER A 263 -6.97 16.50 2.45
CA SER A 263 -7.42 17.36 1.34
C SER A 263 -6.62 17.18 0.05
N ALA A 264 -5.38 16.71 0.14
CA ALA A 264 -4.50 16.50 -1.01
C ALA A 264 -3.76 15.15 -0.90
N GLN A 265 -3.20 14.69 -2.01
CA GLN A 265 -2.43 13.44 -2.10
C GLN A 265 -0.97 13.71 -2.54
N ASP A 266 -0.41 14.82 -2.06
CA ASP A 266 0.88 15.37 -2.51
C ASP A 266 2.05 14.42 -2.25
N THR A 267 2.02 13.68 -1.13
CA THR A 267 3.03 12.67 -0.80
C THR A 267 3.01 11.53 -1.83
N ALA A 268 1.83 11.03 -2.20
CA ALA A 268 1.69 9.99 -3.21
C ALA A 268 2.13 10.48 -4.60
N VAL A 269 1.80 11.73 -4.96
CA VAL A 269 2.26 12.37 -6.21
C VAL A 269 3.78 12.50 -6.23
N SER A 270 4.40 12.91 -5.12
CA SER A 270 5.85 13.05 -5.00
C SER A 270 6.56 11.72 -5.14
N LEU A 271 6.05 10.67 -4.49
CA LEU A 271 6.55 9.30 -4.65
C LEU A 271 6.45 8.84 -6.11
N SER A 272 5.30 9.04 -6.75
CA SER A 272 5.10 8.70 -8.17
C SER A 272 6.10 9.42 -9.09
N GLY A 273 6.40 10.69 -8.81
CA GLY A 273 7.46 11.44 -9.49
C GLY A 273 8.83 10.78 -9.35
N GLN A 274 9.21 10.38 -8.14
CA GLN A 274 10.50 9.72 -7.88
C GLN A 274 10.56 8.30 -8.49
N LEU A 275 9.44 7.56 -8.52
CA LEU A 275 9.35 6.29 -9.24
C LEU A 275 9.57 6.48 -10.75
N LYS A 276 9.05 7.57 -11.34
CA LYS A 276 9.30 7.92 -12.73
C LYS A 276 10.78 8.22 -13.00
N THR A 277 11.44 8.97 -12.11
CA THR A 277 12.89 9.21 -12.19
C THR A 277 13.68 7.89 -12.16
N THR A 278 13.29 6.99 -11.26
CA THR A 278 13.91 5.65 -11.15
C THR A 278 13.70 4.84 -12.45
N ALA A 279 12.50 4.88 -13.03
CA ALA A 279 12.21 4.23 -14.30
C ALA A 279 13.08 4.76 -15.46
N VAL A 280 13.36 6.07 -15.51
CA VAL A 280 14.25 6.66 -16.52
C VAL A 280 15.69 6.14 -16.36
N SER A 281 16.20 6.04 -15.12
CA SER A 281 17.52 5.44 -14.86
C SER A 281 17.58 3.98 -15.32
N ILE A 282 16.57 3.17 -14.98
CA ILE A 282 16.50 1.76 -15.38
C ILE A 282 16.39 1.63 -16.90
N MET A 283 15.59 2.47 -17.56
CA MET A 283 15.46 2.49 -19.03
C MET A 283 16.82 2.74 -19.70
N LYS A 284 17.60 3.70 -19.19
CA LYS A 284 18.96 3.97 -19.69
C LYS A 284 19.87 2.75 -19.53
N ILE A 285 19.90 2.16 -18.33
CA ILE A 285 20.71 0.97 -18.02
C ILE A 285 20.35 -0.21 -18.93
N ALA A 286 19.06 -0.50 -19.07
CA ALA A 286 18.55 -1.58 -19.91
C ALA A 286 18.89 -1.35 -21.40
N ASN A 287 18.78 -0.11 -21.88
CA ASN A 287 19.14 0.24 -23.25
C ASN A 287 20.64 0.09 -23.51
N ASP A 288 21.49 0.58 -22.61
CA ASP A 288 22.94 0.41 -22.75
C ASP A 288 23.30 -1.08 -22.83
N LEU A 289 22.75 -1.90 -21.91
CA LEU A 289 23.00 -3.34 -21.88
C LEU A 289 22.53 -4.02 -23.17
N ARG A 290 21.33 -3.69 -23.65
CA ARG A 290 20.77 -4.22 -24.90
C ARG A 290 21.64 -3.86 -26.10
N TRP A 291 22.08 -2.60 -26.20
CA TRP A 291 22.93 -2.14 -27.30
C TRP A 291 24.32 -2.78 -27.27
N MET A 292 24.95 -2.89 -26.10
CA MET A 292 26.24 -3.57 -25.97
C MET A 292 26.17 -5.05 -26.35
N ASN A 293 25.03 -5.70 -26.13
CA ASN A 293 24.80 -7.09 -26.50
C ASN A 293 24.17 -7.28 -27.89
N SER A 294 24.07 -6.22 -28.71
CA SER A 294 23.59 -6.33 -30.08
C SER A 294 24.58 -7.16 -30.92
N GLY A 295 24.08 -8.21 -31.58
CA GLY A 295 24.83 -9.41 -32.02
C GLY A 295 25.87 -9.26 -33.13
N LEU A 296 25.97 -10.25 -34.03
CA LEU A 296 27.11 -10.43 -34.96
C LEU A 296 27.38 -9.28 -35.95
N VAL A 297 26.48 -8.30 -36.08
CA VAL A 297 26.65 -7.09 -36.91
C VAL A 297 26.47 -5.81 -36.07
N GLY A 298 26.38 -5.95 -34.74
CA GLY A 298 26.16 -4.88 -33.77
C GLY A 298 27.40 -4.57 -32.93
N VAL A 299 27.18 -3.87 -31.81
CA VAL A 299 28.25 -3.32 -30.96
C VAL A 299 29.04 -4.42 -30.23
N GLY A 300 28.48 -5.62 -30.09
CA GLY A 300 29.09 -6.75 -29.37
C GLY A 300 30.24 -7.46 -30.10
N ARG A 301 30.72 -6.95 -31.24
CA ARG A 301 31.98 -7.41 -31.83
C ARG A 301 33.15 -6.79 -31.07
N ASN A 302 33.75 -7.57 -30.16
CA ASN A 302 35.17 -7.64 -29.79
C ASN A 302 35.31 -8.25 -28.39
#